data_AF-A0A2H9RQJ5-F1
#
_entry.id   AF-A0A2H9RQJ5-F1
#
_cell.length_a   1.000
_cell.length_b   1.000
_cell.length_c   1.000
_cell.angle_alpha   90.00
_cell.angle_beta   90.00
_cell.angle_gamma   90.00
#
_symmetry.space_group_name_H-M   'P 1'
#
loop_
_entity.id
_entity.type
_entity.pdbx_description
1 polymer ?
#
loop_
_entity_poly.entity_id
_entity_poly.type
_entity_poly.pdbx_seq_one_letter_code
_entity_poly.pdbx_strand_id
1 'polypeptide(L)' 'MKNAQCKKCLKKFYEKDIYTIQQFQYRKTPTYEWSIKYFKKLGIIEWDSFCEKCMSFYAKESEKRWNESNI' A
#
# COMPACT_ATOMS: atom_id res chain seq x y z
N MET A 1 16.50 -16.25 2.91
CA MET A 1 16.92 -15.18 3.84
C MET A 1 15.86 -14.08 3.83
N LYS A 2 15.80 -13.20 4.85
CA LYS A 2 14.90 -12.02 4.84
C LYS A 2 15.62 -10.85 4.17
N ASN A 3 15.35 -10.60 2.90
CA ASN A 3 16.11 -9.65 2.10
C ASN A 3 15.30 -8.40 1.71
N ALA A 4 13.96 -8.49 1.73
CA ALA A 4 13.09 -7.35 1.47
C ALA A 4 12.83 -6.54 2.74
N GLN A 5 12.77 -5.22 2.62
CA GLN A 5 12.50 -4.29 3.71
C GLN A 5 11.18 -3.57 3.51
N CYS A 6 10.39 -3.47 4.58
CA CYS A 6 9.13 -2.74 4.52
C CYS A 6 9.39 -1.23 4.51
N LYS A 7 8.88 -0.51 3.51
CA LYS A 7 9.01 0.94 3.40
C LYS A 7 8.45 1.69 4.61
N LYS A 8 7.35 1.20 5.20
CA LYS A 8 6.67 1.85 6.34
C LYS A 8 7.36 1.56 7.68
N CYS A 9 7.58 0.27 8.00
CA CYS A 9 8.06 -0.13 9.33
C CYS A 9 9.55 -0.47 9.40
N LEU A 10 10.27 -0.42 8.26
CA LEU A 10 11.70 -0.67 8.12
C LEU A 10 12.17 -2.07 8.56
N LYS A 11 11.25 -2.96 8.92
CA LYS A 11 11.54 -4.36 9.25
C LYS A 11 11.76 -5.19 7.99
N LYS A 12 12.75 -6.08 8.06
CA LYS A 12 13.00 -7.08 7.00
C LYS A 12 12.01 -8.24 7.09
N PHE A 13 11.63 -8.78 5.95
CA PHE A 13 10.71 -9.92 5.84
C PHE A 13 11.13 -10.83 4.68
N TYR A 14 10.51 -12.01 4.55
CA TYR A 14 10.87 -12.97 3.51
C TYR A 14 10.36 -12.48 2.16
N GLU A 15 11.11 -12.73 1.08
CA GLU A 15 10.72 -12.26 -0.26
C GLU A 15 9.34 -12.79 -0.71
N LYS A 16 8.99 -14.01 -0.28
CA LYS A 16 7.66 -14.60 -0.53
C LYS A 16 6.49 -13.82 0.12
N ASP A 17 6.78 -12.94 1.08
CA ASP A 17 5.80 -12.14 1.81
C ASP A 17 5.86 -10.66 1.36
N ILE A 18 6.43 -10.36 0.18
CA ILE A 18 6.43 -9.01 -0.41
C ILE A 18 5.07 -8.69 -0.98
N TYR A 19 4.53 -7.59 -0.49
CA TYR A 19 3.39 -6.93 -1.09
C TYR A 19 3.79 -5.56 -1.61
N THR A 20 3.07 -5.12 -2.64
CA THR A 20 3.22 -3.80 -3.27
C THR A 20 1.85 -3.12 -3.35
N ILE A 21 1.85 -1.81 -3.62
CA ILE A 21 0.57 -1.09 -3.82
C ILE A 21 -0.17 -1.52 -5.10
N GLN A 22 0.43 -2.33 -5.96
CA GLN A 22 -0.26 -2.94 -7.10
C GLN A 22 -1.42 -3.83 -6.66
N GLN A 23 -1.39 -4.38 -5.44
CA GLN A 23 -2.50 -5.15 -4.87
C GLN A 23 -3.83 -4.35 -4.85
N PHE A 24 -3.76 -3.01 -4.86
CA PHE A 24 -4.95 -2.16 -4.92
C PHE A 24 -5.63 -2.14 -6.29
N GLN A 25 -5.00 -2.66 -7.34
CA GLN A 25 -5.58 -2.74 -8.69
C GLN A 25 -6.83 -3.62 -8.77
N TYR A 26 -6.98 -4.57 -7.84
CA TYR A 26 -8.11 -5.49 -7.78
C TYR A 26 -9.31 -4.94 -7.01
N ARG A 27 -9.22 -3.72 -6.45
CA ARG A 27 -10.32 -3.07 -5.76
C ARG A 27 -11.21 -2.32 -6.75
N LYS A 28 -12.53 -2.38 -6.51
CA LYS A 28 -13.49 -1.55 -7.26
C LYS A 28 -13.39 -0.08 -6.85
N THR A 29 -13.32 0.17 -5.54
CA THR A 29 -13.34 1.50 -4.94
C THR A 29 -12.39 1.54 -3.73
N PRO A 30 -11.54 2.57 -3.56
CA PRO A 30 -11.17 3.57 -4.57
C PRO A 30 -10.56 2.94 -5.82
N THR A 31 -10.60 3.65 -6.96
CA THR A 31 -9.98 3.15 -8.20
C THR A 31 -8.46 3.03 -8.05
N TYR A 32 -7.84 2.20 -8.88
CA TYR A 32 -6.38 2.04 -8.88
C TYR A 32 -5.66 3.36 -9.17
N GLU A 33 -6.17 4.14 -10.13
CA GLU A 33 -5.61 5.45 -10.48
C GLU A 33 -5.65 6.43 -9.29
N TRP A 34 -6.76 6.45 -8.55
CA TRP A 34 -6.85 7.24 -7.33
C TRP A 34 -5.86 6.74 -6.28
N SER A 35 -5.74 5.42 -6.12
CA SER A 35 -4.82 4.79 -5.16
C SER A 35 -3.37 5.17 -5.45
N ILE A 36 -2.94 5.14 -6.71
CA ILE A 36 -1.60 5.60 -7.13
C ILE A 36 -1.39 7.07 -6.72
N LYS A 37 -2.36 7.95 -7.04
CA LYS A 37 -2.27 9.38 -6.70
C LYS A 37 -2.18 9.60 -5.18
N TYR A 38 -2.93 8.83 -4.39
CA TYR A 38 -2.89 8.85 -2.94
C TYR A 38 -1.50 8.41 -2.41
N PHE A 39 -1.00 7.26 -2.84
CA PHE A 39 0.29 6.73 -2.37
C PHE A 39 1.48 7.61 -2.80
N LYS A 40 1.43 8.21 -4.00
CA LYS A 40 2.44 9.15 -4.47
C LYS A 40 2.57 10.37 -3.54
N LYS A 41 1.46 10.88 -2.99
CA LYS A 41 1.48 11.99 -2.00
C LYS A 41 2.15 11.58 -0.68
N LEU A 42 2.18 10.30 -0.36
CA LEU A 42 2.86 9.74 0.81
C LEU A 42 4.34 9.37 0.52
N GLY A 43 4.85 9.66 -0.68
CA GLY A 43 6.19 9.28 -1.11
C GLY A 43 6.36 7.77 -1.34
N ILE A 44 5.25 7.05 -1.56
CA ILE A 44 5.23 5.62 -1.83
C ILE A 44 5.15 5.40 -3.34
N ILE A 45 6.06 4.58 -3.87
CA ILE A 45 6.08 4.17 -5.28
C ILE A 45 5.53 2.76 -5.46
N GLU A 46 5.19 2.39 -6.70
CA GLU A 46 4.57 1.10 -7.01
C GLU A 46 5.37 -0.11 -6.51
N TRP A 47 6.69 -0.02 -6.56
CA TRP A 47 7.59 -1.12 -6.21
C TRP A 47 8.11 -1.07 -4.77
N ASP A 48 7.66 -0.10 -3.96
CA ASP A 48 7.97 -0.12 -2.55
C ASP A 48 7.40 -1.40 -1.91
N SER A 49 8.25 -2.04 -1.12
CA SER A 49 7.96 -3.31 -0.49
C SER A 49 7.22 -3.10 0.84
N PHE A 50 6.19 -3.90 1.09
CA PHE A 50 5.39 -3.85 2.32
C PHE A 50 5.19 -5.25 2.89
N CYS A 51 5.17 -5.34 4.23
CA CYS A 51 4.68 -6.52 4.90
C CYS A 51 3.14 -6.48 4.96
N GLU A 52 2.52 -7.64 5.16
CA GLU A 52 1.07 -7.81 5.25
C GLU A 52 0.40 -6.77 6.17
N LYS A 53 0.91 -6.59 7.40
CA LYS A 53 0.36 -5.63 8.36
C LYS A 53 0.33 -4.19 7.83
N CYS A 54 1.38 -3.78 7.11
CA CYS A 54 1.44 -2.44 6.54
C CYS A 54 0.50 -2.31 5.33
N MET A 55 0.30 -3.37 4.55
CA MET A 55 -0.70 -3.39 3.49
C MET A 55 -2.12 -3.28 4.03
N SER A 56 -2.45 -4.03 5.09
CA SER A 56 -3.76 -3.94 5.75
C SER A 56 -3.99 -2.55 6.37
N PHE A 57 -2.93 -1.92 6.89
CA PHE A 57 -2.99 -0.54 7.35
C PHE A 57 -3.35 0.42 6.20
N TYR A 58 -2.59 0.37 5.12
CA TYR A 58 -2.85 1.24 3.96
C TYR A 58 -4.19 0.95 3.30
N ALA A 59 -4.67 -0.30 3.36
CA ALA A 59 -5.98 -0.69 2.88
C ALA A 59 -7.09 0.14 3.54
N LYS A 60 -7.04 0.25 4.87
CA LYS A 60 -8.03 0.96 5.68
C LYS A 60 -7.87 2.48 5.54
N GLU A 61 -6.63 2.96 5.57
CA GLU A 61 -6.36 4.40 5.46
C GLU A 61 -6.77 4.97 4.11
N SER A 62 -6.47 4.26 3.00
CA SER A 62 -6.86 4.71 1.66
C SER A 62 -8.38 4.74 1.49
N GLU A 63 -9.07 3.75 2.06
CA GLU A 63 -10.54 3.65 2.02
C GLU A 63 -11.20 4.76 2.85
N LYS A 64 -10.71 4.97 4.09
CA LYS A 64 -11.16 6.07 4.94
C LYS A 64 -10.99 7.42 4.22
N ARG A 65 -9.81 7.66 3.64
CA ARG A 65 -9.52 8.93 2.96
C ARG A 65 -10.36 9.11 1.69
N TRP A 66 -10.64 8.03 0.97
CA TRP A 66 -11.58 8.04 -0.15
C TRP A 66 -12.98 8.45 0.32
N ASN A 67 -13.49 7.85 1.39
CA ASN A 67 -14.82 8.16 1.92
C ASN A 67 -14.92 9.62 2.41
N GLU A 68 -13.90 10.12 3.10
CA GLU A 68 -13.84 11.53 3.53
C GLU A 68 -13.77 12.53 2.36
N SER A 69 -13.25 12.11 1.20
CA SER A 69 -13.17 12.98 0.02
C SER A 69 -14.47 13.01 -0.80
N ASN A 70 -15.43 12.15 -0.47
CA ASN A 70 -16.73 12.03 -1.16
C ASN A 70 -17.91 12.46 -0.27
N ILE A 71 -17.62 13.07 0.89
CA ILE A 71 -18.58 13.76 1.76
C ILE A 71 -18.38 15.27 1.54
#